data_AF-A0A9P1ET06-F1
#
_entry.id   AF-A0A9P1ET06-F1
#
_cell.length_a   1.000
_cell.length_b   1.000
_cell.length_c   1.000
_cell.angle_alpha   90.00
_cell.angle_beta   90.00
_cell.angle_gamma   90.00
#
_symmetry.space_group_name_H-M   'P 1'
#
loop_
_entity.id
_entity.type
_entity.pdbx_description
1 polymer ?
#
loop_
_entity_poly.entity_id
_entity_poly.type
_entity_poly.pdbx_seq_one_letter_code
_entity_poly.pdbx_strand_id
1 'polypeptide(L)'
;MLTYPLDTAKARLSVSSKLQYSSLTSVFVKTYREGGIRLLYRGIYPTILGVIPYAGSSFFTYETLKIMYRDSAGHVESSYYRMMFGMLAGLIGQTSSYPLDIVRRRMQTGRIPDGWSPLRAIVHIYHTEGLKRGLYKGLSMNWLKGPIAVGVSFTTYEKVLELVGHLKR
;
A
#
# COMPACT_ATOMS: atom_id res chain seq x y z
N MET A 1 -1.49 11.33 11.91
CA MET A 1 -0.36 12.25 11.60
C MET A 1 0.81 12.11 12.58
N LEU A 2 0.60 11.74 13.86
CA LEU A 2 1.69 11.48 14.83
C LEU A 2 2.47 10.16 14.62
N THR A 3 1.95 9.20 13.85
CA THR A 3 2.56 7.87 13.66
C THR A 3 3.53 7.78 12.47
N TYR A 4 3.54 8.78 11.59
CA TYR A 4 4.34 8.84 10.37
C TYR A 4 5.87 8.69 10.59
N PRO A 5 6.46 9.26 11.66
CA PRO A 5 7.85 9.02 12.03
C PRO A 5 8.16 7.53 12.24
N LEU A 6 7.24 6.83 12.91
CA LEU A 6 7.41 5.44 13.34
C LEU A 6 7.33 4.48 12.15
N ASP A 7 6.41 4.73 11.22
CA ASP A 7 6.27 3.94 9.99
C ASP A 7 7.49 4.10 9.07
N THR A 8 8.04 5.30 9.00
CA THR A 8 9.24 5.59 8.20
C THR A 8 10.48 4.91 8.79
N ALA A 9 10.62 4.91 10.11
CA ALA A 9 11.70 4.22 10.81
C ALA A 9 11.62 2.69 10.65
N LYS A 10 10.41 2.10 10.78
CA LYS A 10 10.19 0.66 10.57
C LYS A 10 10.50 0.23 9.13
N ALA A 11 10.08 1.02 8.13
CA ALA A 11 10.34 0.70 6.72
C ALA A 11 11.84 0.69 6.39
N ARG A 12 12.62 1.63 6.95
CA ARG A 12 14.09 1.67 6.78
C ARG A 12 14.78 0.49 7.47
N LEU A 13 14.33 0.11 8.66
CA LEU A 13 14.89 -1.01 9.44
C LEU A 13 14.64 -2.37 8.78
N SER A 14 13.50 -2.55 8.11
CA SER A 14 13.17 -3.80 7.42
C SER A 14 13.92 -4.01 6.10
N VAL A 15 14.57 -2.97 5.55
CA VAL A 15 15.26 -3.04 4.25
C VAL A 15 16.78 -2.89 4.37
N SER A 16 17.28 -2.34 5.47
CA SER A 16 18.72 -2.39 5.79
C SER A 16 19.09 -3.69 6.49
N SER A 17 20.18 -4.34 6.06
CA SER A 17 20.78 -5.46 6.77
C SER A 17 21.26 -5.04 8.17
N LYS A 18 21.17 -5.96 9.15
CA LYS A 18 21.53 -5.74 10.58
C LYS A 18 22.93 -5.15 10.83
N LEU A 19 23.79 -5.10 9.81
CA LEU A 19 25.15 -4.56 9.87
C LEU A 19 25.23 -3.02 9.84
N GLN A 20 24.20 -2.30 9.38
CA GLN A 20 24.25 -0.82 9.31
C GLN A 20 23.44 -0.06 10.37
N TYR A 21 22.45 -0.70 11.02
CA TYR A 21 21.60 -0.06 12.03
C TYR A 21 21.14 -1.05 13.12
N SER A 22 21.61 -0.83 14.35
CA SER A 22 21.32 -1.70 15.51
C SER A 22 19.98 -1.42 16.22
N SER A 23 19.37 -0.24 16.03
CA SER A 23 18.14 0.14 16.77
C SER A 23 17.33 1.23 16.04
N LEU A 24 16.02 1.29 16.32
CA LEU A 24 15.11 2.32 15.80
C LEU A 24 15.64 3.74 16.06
N THR A 25 16.20 3.95 17.25
CA THR A 25 16.81 5.21 17.67
C THR A 25 18.03 5.59 16.84
N SER A 26 18.87 4.65 16.43
CA SER A 26 20.03 4.98 15.58
C SER A 26 19.62 5.33 14.14
N VAL A 27 18.54 4.73 13.63
CA VAL A 27 17.93 5.14 12.35
C VAL A 27 17.38 6.57 12.46
N PHE A 28 16.66 6.88 13.54
CA PHE A 28 16.12 8.23 13.78
C PHE A 28 17.22 9.29 13.88
N VAL A 29 18.26 9.03 14.68
CA VAL A 29 19.36 9.99 14.92
C VAL A 29 20.18 10.23 13.65
N LYS A 30 20.53 9.17 12.89
CA LYS A 30 21.25 9.34 11.61
C LYS A 30 20.39 10.03 10.56
N THR A 31 19.11 9.67 10.46
CA THR A 31 18.16 10.31 9.53
C THR A 31 18.00 11.80 9.83
N TYR A 32 17.95 12.17 11.11
CA TYR A 32 17.89 13.56 11.55
C TYR A 32 19.20 14.31 11.24
N ARG A 33 20.36 13.69 11.46
CA ARG A 33 21.68 14.28 11.18
C ARG A 33 22.01 14.42 9.69
N GLU A 34 21.55 13.51 8.84
CA GLU A 34 21.88 13.50 7.40
C GLU A 34 21.01 14.45 6.56
N GLY A 35 19.75 14.70 6.96
CA GLY A 35 18.83 15.48 6.11
C GLY A 35 17.63 16.13 6.82
N GLY A 36 17.63 16.15 8.15
CA GLY A 36 16.62 16.83 8.97
C GLY A 36 15.19 16.27 8.85
N ILE A 37 14.22 17.04 9.38
CA ILE A 37 12.78 16.69 9.37
C ILE A 37 12.22 16.47 7.96
N ARG A 38 12.79 17.13 6.94
CA ARG A 38 12.36 17.02 5.55
C ARG A 38 12.47 15.59 5.00
N LEU A 39 13.45 14.81 5.48
CA LEU A 39 13.61 13.40 5.11
C LEU A 39 12.52 12.50 5.71
N LEU A 40 11.95 12.88 6.86
CA LEU A 40 10.86 12.16 7.50
C LEU A 40 9.53 12.29 6.73
N TYR A 41 9.34 13.42 6.04
CA TYR A 41 8.12 13.72 5.26
C TYR A 41 8.22 13.25 3.79
N ARG A 42 9.34 12.63 3.39
CA ARG A 42 9.69 12.23 2.01
C ARG A 42 8.70 11.23 1.35
N GLY A 43 7.76 10.67 2.12
CA GLY A 43 6.72 9.76 1.61
C GLY A 43 5.31 10.33 1.57
N ILE A 44 5.03 11.54 2.08
CA ILE A 44 3.65 12.07 2.15
C ILE A 44 3.14 12.44 0.76
N TYR A 45 3.92 13.19 -0.03
CA TYR A 45 3.53 13.59 -1.37
C TYR A 45 3.16 12.42 -2.31
N PRO A 46 3.99 11.36 -2.46
CA PRO A 46 3.60 10.22 -3.29
C PRO A 46 2.42 9.44 -2.70
N THR A 47 2.21 9.46 -1.38
CA THR A 47 1.03 8.83 -0.76
C THR A 47 -0.25 9.58 -1.15
N ILE A 48 -0.26 10.90 -1.01
CA ILE A 48 -1.43 11.73 -1.38
C ILE A 48 -1.70 11.60 -2.88
N LEU A 49 -0.66 11.68 -3.71
CA LEU A 49 -0.80 11.49 -5.15
C LEU A 49 -1.27 10.07 -5.53
N GLY A 50 -0.94 9.06 -4.73
CA GLY A 50 -1.38 7.67 -4.94
C GLY A 50 -2.83 7.40 -4.55
N VAL A 51 -3.38 8.14 -3.58
CA VAL A 51 -4.78 7.98 -3.15
C VAL A 51 -5.76 8.42 -4.25
N ILE A 52 -5.41 9.43 -5.04
CA ILE A 52 -6.25 9.95 -6.12
C ILE A 52 -6.55 8.89 -7.20
N PRO A 53 -5.55 8.25 -7.84
CA PRO A 53 -5.80 7.20 -8.82
C PRO A 53 -6.40 5.94 -8.19
N TYR A 54 -6.10 5.65 -6.92
CA TYR A 54 -6.68 4.52 -6.21
C TYR A 54 -8.19 4.69 -6.05
N ALA A 55 -8.60 5.78 -5.41
CA ALA A 55 -10.00 6.08 -5.19
C ALA A 55 -10.71 6.27 -6.54
N GLY A 56 -10.15 7.07 -7.45
CA GLY A 56 -10.74 7.32 -8.76
C GLY A 56 -10.98 6.04 -9.56
N SER A 57 -9.98 5.17 -9.67
CA SER A 57 -10.10 3.93 -10.44
C SER A 57 -10.98 2.90 -9.74
N SER A 58 -10.91 2.74 -8.42
CA SER A 58 -11.79 1.82 -7.69
C SER A 58 -13.25 2.26 -7.74
N PHE A 59 -13.55 3.55 -7.52
CA PHE A 59 -14.92 4.06 -7.63
C PHE A 59 -15.44 3.96 -9.05
N PHE A 60 -14.64 4.33 -10.05
CA PHE A 60 -15.03 4.25 -11.45
C PHE A 60 -15.39 2.80 -11.85
N THR A 61 -14.51 1.85 -11.52
CA THR A 61 -14.75 0.44 -11.81
C THR A 61 -15.96 -0.10 -11.06
N TYR A 62 -16.11 0.24 -9.77
CA TYR A 62 -17.25 -0.21 -8.96
C TYR A 62 -18.59 0.30 -9.52
N GLU A 63 -18.69 1.59 -9.81
CA GLU A 63 -19.92 2.17 -10.37
C GLU A 63 -20.21 1.65 -11.78
N THR A 64 -19.18 1.44 -12.60
CA THR A 64 -19.35 0.86 -13.95
C THR A 64 -19.90 -0.57 -13.88
N LEU A 65 -19.32 -1.43 -13.04
CA LEU A 65 -19.80 -2.81 -12.83
C LEU A 65 -21.25 -2.83 -12.31
N LYS A 66 -21.56 -1.92 -11.39
CA LYS A 66 -22.89 -1.78 -10.81
C LYS A 66 -23.94 -1.31 -11.83
N ILE A 67 -23.60 -0.33 -12.67
CA ILE A 67 -24.47 0.14 -13.75
C ILE A 67 -24.71 -0.99 -14.76
N MET A 68 -23.65 -1.68 -15.20
CA MET A 68 -23.76 -2.81 -16.14
C MET A 68 -24.63 -3.94 -15.59
N TYR A 69 -24.49 -4.27 -14.31
CA TYR A 69 -25.31 -5.29 -13.66
C TYR A 69 -26.77 -4.87 -13.54
N ARG A 70 -27.02 -3.60 -13.18
CA ARG A 70 -28.38 -3.05 -13.09
C ARG A 70 -29.09 -3.06 -14.45
N ASP A 71 -28.38 -2.71 -15.52
CA ASP A 71 -28.89 -2.74 -16.90
C ASP A 71 -29.20 -4.17 -17.38
N SER A 72 -28.37 -5.15 -17.01
CA SER A 72 -28.54 -6.54 -17.46
C SER A 72 -29.54 -7.34 -16.63
N ALA A 73 -29.56 -7.14 -15.31
CA ALA A 73 -30.35 -7.96 -14.38
C ALA A 73 -31.66 -7.30 -13.93
N GLY A 74 -31.80 -5.97 -14.05
CA GLY A 74 -33.02 -5.23 -13.67
C GLY A 74 -33.40 -5.29 -12.17
N HIS A 75 -32.59 -5.95 -11.32
CA HIS A 75 -32.87 -6.21 -9.90
C HIS A 75 -31.78 -5.63 -9.00
N VAL A 76 -32.09 -5.45 -7.72
CA VAL A 76 -31.12 -4.99 -6.70
C VAL A 76 -30.02 -6.04 -6.53
N GLU A 77 -28.76 -5.59 -6.54
CA GLU A 77 -27.57 -6.44 -6.42
C GLU A 77 -27.61 -7.30 -5.15
N SER A 78 -27.53 -8.64 -5.31
CA SER A 78 -27.32 -9.54 -4.18
C SER A 78 -25.96 -9.27 -3.52
N SER A 79 -25.85 -9.48 -2.19
CA SER A 79 -24.63 -9.27 -1.40
C SER A 79 -23.38 -9.93 -2.03
N TYR A 80 -23.55 -11.08 -2.70
CA TYR A 80 -22.47 -11.78 -3.39
C TYR A 80 -21.87 -10.95 -4.54
N TYR A 81 -22.71 -10.38 -5.43
CA TYR A 81 -22.24 -9.59 -6.57
C TYR A 81 -21.59 -8.29 -6.12
N ARG A 82 -22.16 -7.62 -5.11
CA ARG A 82 -21.55 -6.44 -4.50
C ARG A 82 -20.14 -6.73 -3.97
N MET A 83 -19.93 -7.91 -3.37
CA MET A 83 -18.61 -8.34 -2.90
C MET A 83 -17.64 -8.61 -4.06
N MET A 84 -18.11 -9.24 -5.14
CA MET A 84 -17.31 -9.47 -6.35
C MET A 84 -16.91 -8.16 -7.03
N PHE A 85 -17.84 -7.21 -7.17
CA PHE A 85 -17.56 -5.90 -7.77
C PHE A 85 -16.59 -5.09 -6.91
N GLY A 86 -16.75 -5.12 -5.58
CA GLY A 86 -15.81 -4.49 -4.66
C GLY A 86 -14.39 -5.08 -4.78
N MET A 87 -14.28 -6.41 -4.91
CA MET A 87 -13.00 -7.08 -5.11
C MET A 87 -12.35 -6.71 -6.45
N LEU A 88 -13.10 -6.74 -7.55
CA LEU A 88 -12.58 -6.34 -8.88
C LEU A 88 -12.17 -4.87 -8.93
N ALA A 89 -12.99 -3.99 -8.36
CA ALA A 89 -12.69 -2.57 -8.22
C ALA A 89 -11.43 -2.32 -7.38
N GLY A 90 -11.24 -3.08 -6.30
CA GLY A 90 -10.04 -3.03 -5.47
C GLY A 90 -8.79 -3.47 -6.23
N LEU A 91 -8.87 -4.56 -7.00
CA LEU A 91 -7.74 -5.07 -7.81
C LEU A 91 -7.35 -4.07 -8.92
N ILE A 92 -8.34 -3.51 -9.61
CA ILE A 92 -8.10 -2.54 -10.69
C ILE A 92 -7.54 -1.24 -10.11
N GLY A 93 -8.12 -0.71 -9.03
CA GLY A 93 -7.60 0.50 -8.38
C GLY A 93 -6.20 0.32 -7.80
N GLN A 94 -5.90 -0.86 -7.24
CA GLN A 94 -4.55 -1.18 -6.78
C GLN A 94 -3.56 -1.28 -7.94
N THR A 95 -3.98 -1.82 -9.09
CA THR A 95 -3.15 -1.88 -10.31
C THR A 95 -2.83 -0.47 -10.82
N SER A 96 -3.84 0.41 -10.88
CA SER A 96 -3.68 1.80 -11.30
C SER A 96 -2.70 2.59 -10.40
N SER A 97 -2.75 2.31 -9.09
CA SER A 97 -1.94 3.04 -8.09
C SER A 97 -0.57 2.43 -7.85
N TYR A 98 -0.33 1.24 -8.39
CA TYR A 98 0.87 0.45 -8.14
C TYR A 98 2.19 1.17 -8.50
N PRO A 99 2.29 1.93 -9.61
CA PRO A 99 3.50 2.69 -9.93
C PRO A 99 3.89 3.70 -8.84
N LEU A 100 2.90 4.39 -8.27
CA LEU A 100 3.12 5.37 -7.19
C LEU A 100 3.49 4.67 -5.88
N ASP A 101 2.90 3.51 -5.59
CA ASP A 101 3.28 2.68 -4.45
C ASP A 101 4.74 2.21 -4.53
N ILE A 102 5.20 1.79 -5.72
CA ILE A 102 6.60 1.39 -5.91
C ILE A 102 7.55 2.58 -5.70
N VAL A 103 7.20 3.76 -6.22
CA VAL A 103 8.00 4.98 -6.02
C VAL A 103 8.06 5.35 -4.55
N ARG A 104 6.92 5.34 -3.85
CA ARG A 104 6.87 5.57 -2.40
C ARG A 104 7.78 4.60 -1.65
N ARG A 105 7.68 3.30 -1.92
CA ARG A 105 8.52 2.28 -1.28
C ARG A 105 10.01 2.52 -1.57
N ARG A 106 10.39 2.75 -2.82
CA ARG A 106 11.79 3.01 -3.21
C ARG A 106 12.35 4.29 -2.59
N MET A 107 11.55 5.34 -2.46
CA MET A 107 11.91 6.57 -1.76
C MET A 107 12.09 6.34 -0.25
N GLN A 108 11.20 5.57 0.39
CA GLN A 108 11.30 5.23 1.81
C GLN A 108 12.52 4.33 2.12
N THR A 109 12.88 3.44 1.21
CA THR A 109 14.03 2.54 1.35
C THR A 109 15.37 3.16 0.95
N GLY A 110 15.41 4.43 0.52
CA GLY A 110 16.65 5.10 0.11
C GLY A 110 17.22 4.66 -1.24
N ARG A 111 16.44 3.96 -2.07
CA ARG A 111 16.87 3.53 -3.43
C ARG A 111 16.84 4.64 -4.47
N ILE A 112 16.25 5.79 -4.15
CA ILE A 112 16.21 6.98 -5.00
C ILE A 112 17.02 8.08 -4.28
N PRO A 113 17.86 8.88 -4.99
CA PRO A 113 18.62 9.98 -4.40
C PRO A 113 17.74 11.07 -3.76
N ASP A 114 18.26 11.75 -2.74
CA ASP A 114 17.58 12.85 -2.05
C ASP A 114 17.29 14.03 -3.01
N GLY A 115 16.10 14.64 -2.89
CA GLY A 115 15.68 15.77 -3.71
C GLY A 115 14.90 15.44 -4.99
N TRP A 116 14.71 14.16 -5.33
CA TRP A 116 13.95 13.77 -6.51
C TRP A 116 12.43 13.87 -6.29
N SER A 117 11.72 14.47 -7.24
CA SER A 117 10.26 14.46 -7.25
C SER A 117 9.72 13.05 -7.57
N PRO A 118 8.51 12.68 -7.09
CA PRO A 118 7.91 11.38 -7.38
C PRO A 118 7.78 11.11 -8.89
N LEU A 119 7.48 12.15 -9.68
CA LEU A 119 7.39 12.06 -11.14
C LEU A 119 8.75 11.76 -11.78
N ARG A 120 9.81 12.44 -11.32
CA ARG A 120 11.18 12.17 -11.81
C ARG A 120 11.62 10.75 -11.46
N ALA A 121 11.24 10.25 -10.30
CA ALA A 121 11.48 8.87 -9.90
C ALA A 121 10.73 7.87 -10.79
N ILE A 122 9.45 8.11 -11.12
CA ILE A 122 8.68 7.26 -12.05
C ILE A 122 9.38 7.17 -13.40
N VAL A 123 9.71 8.33 -14.00
CA VAL A 123 10.34 8.40 -15.33
C VAL A 123 11.69 7.69 -15.32
N HIS A 124 12.49 7.89 -14.27
CA HIS A 124 13.77 7.21 -14.16
C HIS A 124 13.61 5.69 -14.05
N ILE A 125 12.73 5.19 -13.18
CA ILE A 125 12.48 3.74 -13.03
C ILE A 125 11.98 3.15 -14.36
N TYR A 126 11.12 3.89 -15.07
CA TYR A 126 10.63 3.48 -16.38
C TYR A 126 11.76 3.35 -17.39
N HIS A 127 12.70 4.30 -17.44
CA HIS A 127 13.84 4.23 -18.36
C HIS A 127 14.93 3.22 -17.95
N THR A 128 15.16 2.99 -16.65
CA THR A 128 16.23 2.09 -16.19
C THR A 128 15.80 0.63 -16.10
N GLU A 129 14.57 0.36 -15.64
CA GLU A 129 14.09 -1.00 -15.34
C GLU A 129 12.86 -1.41 -16.16
N GLY A 130 12.24 -0.47 -16.88
CA GLY A 130 11.06 -0.71 -17.69
C GLY A 130 9.76 -0.82 -16.88
N LEU A 131 8.64 -0.96 -17.61
CA LEU A 131 7.29 -0.95 -17.03
C LEU A 131 7.03 -2.19 -16.14
N LYS A 132 7.20 -3.41 -16.67
CA LYS A 132 6.89 -4.66 -15.95
C LYS A 132 7.87 -4.98 -14.81
N ARG A 133 9.17 -4.81 -15.06
CA ARG A 133 10.23 -5.15 -14.09
C ARG A 133 10.55 -4.02 -13.12
N GLY A 134 10.23 -2.76 -13.46
CA GLY A 134 10.41 -1.61 -12.58
C GLY A 134 9.16 -1.28 -11.77
N LEU A 135 8.11 -0.79 -12.44
CA LEU A 135 6.92 -0.21 -11.82
C LEU A 135 5.87 -1.23 -11.37
N TYR A 136 5.80 -2.41 -12.00
CA TYR A 136 4.85 -3.48 -11.63
C TYR A 136 5.51 -4.67 -10.92
N LYS A 137 6.75 -4.53 -10.47
CA LYS A 137 7.47 -5.61 -9.77
C LYS A 137 6.75 -5.99 -8.48
N GLY A 138 6.39 -7.26 -8.37
CA GLY A 138 5.76 -7.83 -7.16
C GLY A 138 4.25 -7.56 -7.03
N LEU A 139 3.56 -7.08 -8.08
CA LEU A 139 2.11 -6.87 -8.05
C LEU A 139 1.35 -8.14 -7.63
N SER A 140 1.72 -9.29 -8.19
CA SER A 140 1.14 -10.60 -7.84
C SER A 140 1.33 -10.95 -6.37
N MET A 141 2.50 -10.65 -5.80
CA MET A 141 2.79 -10.86 -4.38
C MET A 141 1.92 -9.96 -3.50
N ASN A 142 1.63 -8.74 -3.96
CA ASN A 142 0.77 -7.79 -3.26
C ASN A 142 -0.70 -8.27 -3.25
N TRP A 143 -1.17 -8.82 -4.37
CA TRP A 143 -2.51 -9.43 -4.48
C TRP A 143 -2.68 -10.65 -3.58
N LEU A 144 -1.65 -11.48 -3.42
CA LEU A 144 -1.73 -12.67 -2.58
C LEU A 144 -1.62 -12.34 -1.08
N LYS A 145 -0.76 -11.40 -0.72
CA LYS A 145 -0.49 -11.04 0.68
C LYS A 145 -1.72 -10.47 1.38
N GLY A 146 -2.52 -9.65 0.69
CA GLY A 146 -3.70 -8.99 1.26
C GLY A 146 -4.72 -9.99 1.84
N PRO A 147 -5.27 -10.89 1.00
CA PRO A 147 -6.23 -11.91 1.43
C PRO A 147 -5.69 -12.83 2.52
N ILE A 148 -4.42 -13.26 2.44
CA ILE A 148 -3.82 -14.12 3.47
C ILE A 148 -3.77 -13.39 4.82
N ALA A 149 -3.31 -12.14 4.85
CA ALA A 149 -3.23 -11.37 6.09
C ALA A 149 -4.61 -11.11 6.70
N VAL A 150 -5.60 -10.80 5.86
CA VAL A 150 -6.98 -10.59 6.29
C VAL A 150 -7.60 -11.88 6.83
N GLY A 151 -7.39 -13.01 6.13
CA GLY A 151 -7.86 -14.33 6.58
C GLY A 151 -7.29 -14.71 7.95
N VAL A 152 -5.97 -14.60 8.12
CA VAL A 152 -5.33 -14.87 9.43
C VAL A 152 -5.87 -13.95 10.52
N SER A 153 -6.13 -12.68 10.21
CA SER A 153 -6.67 -11.72 11.18
C SER A 153 -8.09 -12.09 11.62
N PHE A 154 -8.97 -12.46 10.67
CA PHE A 154 -10.32 -12.92 10.99
C PHE A 154 -10.32 -14.21 11.81
N THR A 155 -9.53 -15.22 11.41
CA THR A 155 -9.42 -16.47 12.16
C THR A 155 -8.90 -16.26 13.59
N THR A 156 -7.93 -15.35 13.75
CA THR A 156 -7.40 -15.02 15.08
C THR A 156 -8.46 -14.32 15.92
N TYR A 157 -9.20 -13.37 15.33
CA TYR A 157 -10.27 -12.65 16.01
C TYR A 157 -11.38 -13.59 16.48
N GLU A 158 -11.85 -14.50 15.62
CA GLU A 158 -12.87 -15.49 15.96
C GLU A 158 -12.43 -16.38 17.14
N LYS A 159 -11.20 -16.90 17.10
CA LYS A 159 -10.65 -17.72 18.18
C LYS A 159 -10.55 -16.98 19.51
N VAL A 160 -10.13 -15.71 19.48
CA VAL A 160 -10.06 -14.89 20.69
C VAL A 160 -11.46 -14.61 21.24
N LEU A 161 -12.42 -14.32 20.37
CA LEU A 161 -13.81 -14.08 20.77
C LEU A 161 -14.44 -15.32 21.41
N GLU A 162 -14.19 -16.50 20.84
CA GLU A 162 -14.65 -17.79 21.38
C GLU A 162 -14.07 -18.05 22.78
N LEU A 163 -12.77 -17.80 22.96
CA LEU A 163 -12.07 -18.01 24.23
C LEU A 163 -12.55 -17.04 25.33
N VAL A 164 -12.80 -15.78 24.98
CA VAL A 164 -13.39 -14.79 25.89
C VAL A 164 -14.86 -15.12 26.19
N GLY A 165 -15.60 -15.66 25.22
CA GLY A 165 -16.96 -16.15 25.43
C GLY A 165 -17.04 -17.31 26.43
N HIS A 166 -16.06 -18.20 26.41
CA HIS A 166 -15.93 -19.29 27.40
C HIS A 166 -15.57 -18.80 28.81
N LEU A 167 -14.84 -17.70 28.95
CA LEU A 167 -14.48 -17.09 30.25
C LEU A 167 -15.63 -16.31 30.91
N LYS A 168 -16.72 -16.05 30.18
CA LYS A 168 -17.90 -15.31 30.65
C LYS A 168 -19.08 -16.20 31.06
N ARG A 169 -18.92 -17.53 30.98
CA ARG A 169 -19.84 -18.55 31.51
C ARG A 169 -19.25 -19.18 32.76
#